data_AF-A0A7K8A3T5-F1
#
_entry.id   AF-A0A7K8A3T5-F1
#
_cell.length_a   1.000
_cell.length_b   1.000
_cell.length_c   1.000
_cell.angle_alpha   90.00
_cell.angle_beta   90.00
_cell.angle_gamma   90.00
#
_symmetry.space_group_name_H-M   'P 1'
#
loop_
_entity.id
_entity.type
_entity.pdbx_description
1 polymer ?
#
loop_
_entity_poly.entity_id
_entity_poly.type
_entity_poly.pdbx_seq_one_letter_code
_entity_poly.pdbx_strand_id
1 'polypeptide(L)'
;PPQNPPKPPFFPRPGKRLAPSVYLLPPPAEELSGPRRTLSLTCLVRGFFPESLDVQWQKDQENLGNPNSGNNSGNSGVQTS
;
A
#
# COMPACT_ATOMS: atom_id res chain seq x y z
N PRO A 1 -5.34 -16.87 -31.72
CA PRO A 1 -4.17 -16.18 -31.13
C PRO A 1 -3.29 -17.15 -30.32
N PRO A 2 -1.95 -17.12 -30.49
CA PRO A 2 -1.06 -17.91 -29.65
C PRO A 2 -1.20 -17.43 -28.20
N GLN A 3 -1.71 -18.28 -27.32
CA GLN A 3 -1.79 -17.98 -25.89
C GLN A 3 -0.36 -18.12 -25.33
N ASN A 4 0.20 -17.02 -24.83
CA ASN A 4 1.49 -17.05 -24.17
C ASN A 4 1.43 -18.04 -22.99
N PRO A 5 2.48 -18.85 -22.77
CA PRO A 5 2.49 -19.80 -21.66
C PRO A 5 2.33 -19.07 -20.31
N PRO A 6 1.71 -19.72 -19.31
CA PRO A 6 1.58 -19.14 -17.98
C PRO A 6 2.97 -18.88 -17.39
N LYS A 7 3.17 -17.67 -16.86
CA LYS A 7 4.45 -17.29 -16.23
C LYS A 7 4.72 -18.23 -15.04
N PRO A 8 5.91 -18.83 -14.91
CA PRO A 8 6.21 -19.70 -13.79
C PRO A 8 6.12 -18.94 -12.46
N PRO A 9 5.71 -19.62 -11.37
CA PRO A 9 5.70 -19.02 -10.04
C PRO A 9 7.08 -18.48 -9.69
N PHE A 10 7.09 -17.27 -9.15
CA PHE A 10 8.31 -16.57 -8.85
C PHE A 10 8.88 -17.10 -7.53
N PHE A 11 10.01 -17.80 -7.59
CA PHE A 11 10.77 -18.23 -6.40
C PHE A 11 12.03 -17.37 -6.27
N PRO A 12 12.04 -16.40 -5.34
CA PRO A 12 13.23 -15.62 -5.04
C PRO A 12 14.34 -16.55 -4.54
N ARG A 13 15.57 -16.36 -5.05
CA ARG A 13 16.73 -17.08 -4.50
C ARG A 13 17.01 -16.58 -3.08
N PRO A 14 17.27 -17.47 -2.10
CA PRO A 14 17.70 -17.07 -0.77
C PRO A 14 18.86 -16.08 -0.86
N GLY A 15 18.74 -14.94 -0.18
CA GLY A 15 19.74 -13.86 -0.20
C GLY A 15 19.55 -12.76 -1.25
N LYS A 16 18.61 -12.89 -2.21
CA LYS A 16 18.28 -11.80 -3.15
C LYS A 16 17.12 -10.96 -2.62
N ARG A 17 17.38 -9.70 -2.23
CA ARG A 17 16.31 -8.73 -1.93
C ARG A 17 15.75 -8.12 -3.21
N LEU A 18 14.44 -7.92 -3.23
CA LEU A 18 13.75 -7.28 -4.36
C LEU A 18 13.02 -6.06 -3.84
N ALA A 19 13.28 -4.92 -4.48
CA ALA A 19 12.60 -3.69 -4.16
C ALA A 19 11.10 -3.81 -4.51
N PRO A 20 10.19 -3.35 -3.64
CA PRO A 20 8.77 -3.32 -3.96
C PRO A 20 8.48 -2.33 -5.07
N SER A 21 7.53 -2.71 -5.94
CA SER A 21 6.77 -1.73 -6.71
C SER A 21 5.60 -1.25 -5.85
N VAL A 22 5.50 0.07 -5.68
CA VAL A 22 4.50 0.72 -4.83
C VAL A 22 3.61 1.60 -5.69
N TYR A 23 2.29 1.46 -5.50
CA TYR A 23 1.28 2.25 -6.20
C TYR A 23 0.31 2.81 -5.17
N LEU A 24 0.05 4.12 -5.24
CA LEU A 24 -0.95 4.77 -4.42
C LEU A 24 -2.21 4.97 -5.26
N LEU A 25 -3.29 4.31 -4.87
CA LEU A 25 -4.57 4.41 -5.55
C LEU A 25 -5.38 5.57 -4.95
N PRO A 26 -6.04 6.39 -5.79
CA PRO A 26 -6.89 7.46 -5.30
C PRO A 26 -8.15 6.91 -4.60
N PRO A 27 -8.83 7.72 -3.79
CA PRO A 27 -10.13 7.35 -3.25
C PRO A 27 -11.13 7.07 -4.38
N PRO A 28 -12.10 6.16 -4.16
CA PRO A 28 -13.19 5.94 -5.12
C PRO A 28 -13.96 7.24 -5.42
N ALA A 29 -14.44 7.39 -6.65
CA ALA A 29 -15.14 8.59 -7.09
C ALA A 29 -16.40 8.88 -6.26
N GLU A 30 -17.04 7.83 -5.75
CA GLU A 30 -18.21 7.90 -4.87
C GLU A 30 -17.87 8.50 -3.50
N GLU A 31 -16.63 8.32 -3.01
CA GLU A 31 -16.17 8.96 -1.78
C GLU A 31 -15.82 10.43 -1.99
N LEU A 32 -15.28 10.78 -3.16
CA LEU A 32 -14.92 12.15 -3.52
C LEU A 32 -16.12 13.05 -3.79
N SER A 33 -17.19 12.48 -4.35
CA SER A 33 -18.40 13.22 -4.74
C SER A 33 -19.55 13.06 -3.74
N GLY A 34 -19.48 12.10 -2.84
CA GLY A 34 -20.50 11.82 -1.84
C GLY A 34 -20.40 12.72 -0.59
N PRO A 35 -21.36 12.60 0.35
CA PRO A 35 -21.37 13.36 1.60
C PRO A 35 -20.34 12.85 2.64
N ARG A 36 -19.45 11.92 2.27
CA ARG A 36 -18.46 11.34 3.20
C ARG A 36 -17.42 12.39 3.58
N ARG A 37 -17.20 12.55 4.88
CA ARG A 37 -16.15 13.43 5.42
C ARG A 37 -14.77 12.76 5.49
N THR A 38 -14.70 11.49 5.12
CA THR A 38 -13.50 10.66 5.21
C THR A 38 -13.25 10.01 3.87
N LEU A 39 -11.99 10.01 3.45
CA LEU A 39 -11.53 9.39 2.23
C LEU A 39 -10.61 8.22 2.57
N SER A 40 -10.67 7.18 1.75
CA SER A 40 -9.75 6.06 1.81
C SER A 40 -8.61 6.22 0.79
N LEU A 41 -7.39 5.93 1.21
CA LEU A 41 -6.25 5.76 0.31
C LEU A 41 -5.81 4.31 0.36
N THR A 42 -5.45 3.75 -0.79
CA THR A 42 -4.97 2.36 -0.87
C THR A 42 -3.54 2.33 -1.38
N CYS A 43 -2.65 1.73 -0.59
CA CYS A 43 -1.27 1.45 -0.99
C CYS A 43 -1.16 0.00 -1.47
N LEU A 44 -0.82 -0.19 -2.74
CA LEU A 44 -0.58 -1.50 -3.34
C LEU A 44 0.92 -1.75 -3.46
N VAL A 45 1.41 -2.76 -2.74
CA VAL A 45 2.83 -3.17 -2.73
C VAL A 45 2.96 -4.54 -3.38
N ARG A 46 3.85 -4.68 -4.39
CA ARG A 46 4.03 -5.96 -5.10
C ARG A 46 5.47 -6.20 -5.54
N GLY A 47 5.81 -7.47 -5.78
CA GLY A 47 7.07 -7.87 -6.41
C GLY A 47 8.32 -7.73 -5.53
N PHE A 48 8.15 -7.81 -4.20
CA PHE A 48 9.22 -7.62 -3.23
C PHE A 48 9.65 -8.96 -2.58
N PHE A 49 10.82 -8.96 -1.96
CA PHE A 49 11.33 -10.07 -1.15
C PHE A 49 12.32 -9.54 -0.10
N PRO A 50 12.29 -10.04 1.16
CA PRO A 50 11.40 -11.08 1.71
C PRO A 50 9.94 -10.65 1.79
N GLU A 51 9.02 -11.59 2.06
CA GLU A 51 7.57 -11.30 2.18
C GLU A 51 7.21 -10.42 3.39
N SER A 52 8.17 -10.07 4.23
CA SER A 52 7.99 -9.12 5.33
C SER A 52 8.27 -7.67 4.89
N LEU A 53 7.32 -6.78 5.16
CA LEU A 53 7.41 -5.36 4.89
C LEU A 53 6.71 -4.55 6.00
N ASP A 54 7.15 -3.31 6.17
CA ASP A 54 6.53 -2.32 7.06
C ASP A 54 6.01 -1.15 6.21
N VAL A 55 4.77 -0.73 6.45
CA VAL A 55 4.13 0.38 5.72
C VAL A 55 3.70 1.43 6.72
N GLN A 56 4.15 2.66 6.48
CA GLN A 56 3.84 3.81 7.31
C GLN A 56 3.23 4.92 6.48
N TRP A 57 2.17 5.53 7.03
CA TRP A 57 1.55 6.71 6.43
C TRP A 57 2.13 7.98 7.01
N GLN A 58 2.44 8.92 6.13
CA GLN A 58 2.92 10.26 6.47
C GLN A 58 2.03 11.30 5.81
N LYS A 59 1.79 12.39 6.53
CA LYS A 59 1.12 13.58 6.00
C LYS A 59 2.09 14.73 6.14
N ASP A 60 2.40 15.44 5.05
CA ASP A 60 3.31 16.59 5.07
C ASP A 60 4.68 16.27 5.72
N GLN A 61 5.19 15.06 5.47
CA GLN A 61 6.43 14.49 6.07
C GLN A 61 6.35 14.19 7.58
N GLU A 62 5.18 14.33 8.19
CA GLU A 62 4.92 13.96 9.57
C GLU A 62 4.34 12.54 9.66
N ASN A 63 4.94 11.70 10.52
CA ASN A 63 4.48 10.34 10.75
C ASN A 63 3.16 10.35 11.53
N LEU A 64 2.11 9.76 10.95
CA LEU A 64 0.78 9.67 11.58
C LEU A 64 0.71 8.66 12.73
N GLY A 65 1.67 7.74 12.80
CA GLY A 65 1.80 6.79 13.92
C GLY A 65 2.50 7.38 15.15
N ASN A 66 2.90 8.65 15.10
CA ASN A 66 3.60 9.28 16.22
C ASN A 66 2.55 9.83 17.23
N PRO A 67 2.60 9.42 18.52
CA PRO A 67 1.59 9.82 19.52
C PRO A 67 1.65 11.30 19.92
N ASN A 68 2.67 12.02 19.48
CA ASN A 68 2.82 13.46 19.70
C ASN A 68 2.29 14.30 18.51
N SER A 69 1.84 13.66 17.42
CA SER A 69 1.23 14.30 16.25
C SER A 69 -0.21 14.62 16.61
N GLY A 70 -0.47 15.88 16.94
CA GLY A 70 -1.80 16.39 17.27
C GLY A 70 -2.73 16.47 16.05
N ASN A 71 -2.89 15.37 15.30
CA ASN A 71 -3.72 15.33 14.10
C ASN A 71 -4.89 14.36 14.29
N ASN A 72 -6.11 14.91 14.27
CA ASN A 72 -7.36 14.19 14.44
C ASN A 72 -7.50 13.02 13.45
N SER A 73 -7.53 11.81 14.00
CA SER A 73 -8.25 10.61 13.55
C SER A 73 -8.31 10.36 12.04
N GLY A 74 -7.31 9.62 11.54
CA GLY A 74 -7.43 8.82 10.32
C GLY A 74 -6.99 7.40 10.66
N ASN A 75 -7.94 6.47 10.69
CA ASN A 75 -7.70 5.06 11.03
C ASN A 75 -6.62 4.48 10.09
N SER A 76 -5.38 4.37 10.56
CA SER A 76 -4.27 3.77 9.83
C SER A 76 -4.39 2.24 9.88
N GLY A 77 -5.50 1.73 9.37
CA GLY A 77 -5.75 0.30 9.25
C GLY A 77 -4.89 -0.26 8.12
N VAL A 78 -3.75 -0.86 8.46
CA VAL A 78 -3.00 -1.69 7.52
C VAL A 78 -3.72 -3.02 7.42
N GLN A 79 -4.55 -3.21 6.37
CA GLN A 79 -5.00 -4.54 6.00
C GLN A 79 -3.96 -5.17 5.07
N THR A 80 -3.03 -5.91 5.66
CA THR A 80 -2.25 -6.92 4.94
C THR A 80 -3.16 -8.13 4.72
N SER A 81 -3.52 -8.41 3.47
CA SER A 81 -4.10 -9.71 3.09
C SER A 81 -3.01 -10.73 2.81
#